data_AF-X1IKN5-F1
#
_entry.id   AF-X1IKN5-F1
#
_cell.length_a   1.000
_cell.length_b   1.000
_cell.length_c   1.000
_cell.angle_alpha   90.00
_cell.angle_beta   90.00
_cell.angle_gamma   90.00
#
_symmetry.space_group_name_H-M   'P 1'
#
loop_
_entity.id
_entity.type
_entity.pdbx_description
1 polymer ?
#
loop_
_entity_poly.entity_id
_entity_poly.type
_entity_poly.pdbx_seq_one_letter_code
_entity_poly.pdbx_strand_id
1 'polypeptide(L)'
;MKGICLSIITLLVSLYTWGQESNEKILMTIGDQPITLSEFERIYKKNNTGDNVLEKKSIEEYLELFINFKLKVIEAEILGFDTI
;
A
#
# COMPACT_ATOMS: atom_id res chain seq x y z
N MET A 1 32.42 -3.82 33.60
CA MET A 1 31.31 -4.76 33.88
C MET A 1 29.93 -4.13 33.71
N LYS A 2 29.64 -2.97 34.34
CA LYS A 2 28.34 -2.28 34.21
C LYS A 2 27.95 -1.90 32.76
N GLY A 3 28.91 -1.41 31.96
CA GLY A 3 28.66 -1.08 30.55
C GLY A 3 28.41 -2.29 29.65
N ILE A 4 29.07 -3.43 29.92
CA ILE A 4 28.88 -4.67 29.17
C ILE A 4 27.48 -5.24 29.44
N CYS A 5 27.01 -5.21 30.70
CA CYS A 5 25.63 -5.58 31.03
C CYS A 5 24.60 -4.70 30.31
N LEU A 6 24.85 -3.39 30.24
CA LEU A 6 23.92 -2.45 29.58
C LEU A 6 23.80 -2.75 28.07
N SER A 7 24.91 -3.02 27.40
CA SER A 7 24.91 -3.37 25.96
C SER A 7 24.21 -4.69 25.66
N ILE A 8 24.35 -5.70 26.53
CA ILE A 8 23.67 -7.00 26.36
C ILE A 8 22.15 -6.83 26.50
N ILE A 9 21.70 -5.98 27.43
CA ILE A 9 20.27 -5.69 27.62
C ILE A 9 19.69 -5.01 26.39
N THR A 10 20.38 -4.02 25.81
CA THR A 10 19.92 -3.34 24.59
C THR A 10 19.82 -4.30 23.40
N LEU A 11 20.77 -5.23 23.26
CA LEU A 11 20.76 -6.24 22.19
C LEU A 11 19.61 -7.24 22.33
N LEU A 12 19.27 -7.64 23.56
CA LEU A 12 18.16 -8.56 23.83
C LEU A 12 16.78 -7.94 23.53
N VAL A 13 16.62 -6.62 23.72
CA VAL A 13 15.36 -5.92 23.43
C VAL A 13 15.09 -5.79 21.93
N SER A 14 16.14 -5.70 21.08
CA SER A 14 15.98 -5.65 19.63
C SER A 14 15.42 -6.93 18.99
N LEU A 15 15.40 -8.05 19.71
CA LEU A 15 14.85 -9.32 19.21
C LEU A 15 13.32 -9.41 19.30
N TYR A 16 12.65 -8.43 19.91
CA TYR A 16 11.20 -8.42 20.13
C TYR A 16 10.44 -7.42 19.26
N THR A 17 11.02 -6.95 18.16
CA THR A 17 10.27 -6.09 17.22
C THR A 17 9.26 -6.92 16.46
N TRP A 18 8.01 -6.92 16.91
CA TRP A 18 6.88 -7.38 16.11
C TRP A 18 6.60 -6.32 15.04
N GLY A 19 6.62 -6.72 13.76
CA GLY A 19 6.29 -5.84 12.64
C GLY A 19 4.80 -5.48 12.59
N GLN A 20 4.41 -4.51 11.75
CA GLN A 20 3.01 -4.15 11.55
C GLN A 20 2.22 -5.32 10.95
N GLU A 21 1.32 -5.91 11.75
CA GLU A 21 0.29 -6.81 11.26
C GLU A 21 -0.83 -5.95 10.66
N SER A 22 -0.83 -5.77 9.34
CA SER A 22 -1.87 -5.02 8.64
C SER A 22 -3.05 -5.94 8.36
N ASN A 23 -4.11 -5.82 9.16
CA ASN A 23 -5.40 -6.44 8.87
C ASN A 23 -6.06 -5.66 7.72
N GLU A 24 -5.56 -5.87 6.49
CA GLU A 24 -5.95 -5.09 5.33
C GLU A 24 -7.39 -5.42 4.92
N LYS A 25 -8.25 -4.39 4.96
CA LYS A 25 -9.62 -4.52 4.47
C LYS A 25 -9.63 -4.63 2.95
N ILE A 26 -10.22 -5.68 2.42
CA ILE A 26 -10.48 -5.81 0.97
C ILE A 26 -11.55 -4.78 0.59
N LEU A 27 -11.24 -3.93 -0.39
CA LEU A 27 -12.17 -2.95 -0.96
C LEU A 27 -12.99 -3.58 -2.07
N MET A 28 -12.33 -4.32 -2.96
CA MET A 28 -12.94 -5.01 -4.10
C MET A 28 -12.05 -6.17 -4.57
N THR A 29 -12.57 -6.99 -5.49
CA THR A 29 -11.80 -8.05 -6.16
C THR A 29 -11.97 -7.90 -7.67
N ILE A 30 -10.89 -7.98 -8.43
CA ILE A 30 -10.90 -7.99 -9.90
C ILE A 30 -10.38 -9.35 -10.36
N GLY A 31 -11.27 -10.21 -10.88
CA GLY A 31 -10.94 -11.62 -11.12
C GLY A 31 -10.61 -12.32 -9.80
N ASP A 32 -9.40 -12.88 -9.71
CA ASP A 32 -8.86 -13.53 -8.50
C ASP A 32 -7.93 -12.61 -7.68
N GLN A 33 -7.83 -11.33 -8.05
CA GLN A 33 -6.93 -10.36 -7.40
C GLN A 33 -7.69 -9.51 -6.37
N PRO A 34 -7.49 -9.71 -5.05
CA PRO A 34 -8.06 -8.85 -4.03
C PRO A 34 -7.34 -7.50 -4.02
N ILE A 35 -8.09 -6.40 -4.07
CA ILE A 35 -7.58 -5.03 -4.00
C ILE A 35 -7.96 -4.42 -2.66
N THR A 36 -6.96 -3.93 -1.93
CA THR A 36 -7.13 -3.49 -0.54
C THR A 36 -7.49 -2.01 -0.46
N LEU A 37 -8.20 -1.64 0.61
CA LEU A 37 -8.55 -0.25 0.90
C LEU A 37 -7.29 0.60 1.10
N SER A 38 -6.25 0.04 1.73
CA SER A 38 -4.96 0.71 1.93
C SER A 38 -4.28 1.04 0.60
N GLU A 39 -4.35 0.16 -0.40
CA GLU A 39 -3.83 0.43 -1.74
C GLU A 39 -4.57 1.61 -2.39
N PHE A 40 -5.90 1.60 -2.37
CA PHE A 40 -6.71 2.70 -2.90
C PHE A 40 -6.37 4.03 -2.22
N GLU A 41 -6.38 4.05 -0.88
CA GLU A 41 -6.06 5.25 -0.11
C GLU A 41 -4.65 5.79 -0.40
N ARG A 42 -3.67 4.90 -0.57
CA ARG A 42 -2.29 5.28 -0.88
C ARG A 42 -2.21 5.96 -2.24
N ILE A 43 -2.82 5.39 -3.27
CA ILE A 43 -2.82 5.99 -4.62
C ILE A 43 -3.64 7.29 -4.62
N TYR A 44 -4.79 7.31 -3.95
CA TYR A 44 -5.60 8.51 -3.78
C TYR A 44 -4.82 9.64 -3.12
N LYS A 45 -4.20 9.40 -1.96
CA LYS A 45 -3.40 10.41 -1.24
C LYS A 45 -2.22 10.88 -2.09
N LYS A 46 -1.49 9.97 -2.75
CA LYS A 46 -0.35 10.31 -3.61
C LYS A 46 -0.72 11.24 -4.78
N ASN A 47 -1.88 11.02 -5.39
CA ASN A 47 -2.32 11.80 -6.55
C ASN A 47 -3.06 13.08 -6.19
N ASN A 48 -3.46 13.25 -4.91
CA ASN A 48 -4.21 14.41 -4.42
C ASN A 48 -3.40 15.26 -3.43
N THR A 49 -2.08 15.30 -3.55
CA THR A 49 -1.20 16.18 -2.74
C THR A 49 -0.77 17.42 -3.51
N GLY A 50 -0.84 18.60 -2.88
CA GLY A 50 -0.36 19.89 -3.43
C GLY A 50 -1.44 20.67 -4.19
N ASP A 51 -1.02 21.58 -5.08
CA ASP A 51 -1.90 22.40 -5.94
C ASP A 51 -2.67 21.57 -6.99
N ASN A 52 -2.34 20.29 -7.12
CA ASN A 52 -3.09 19.28 -7.88
C ASN A 52 -4.19 18.65 -7.02
N VAL A 53 -4.98 19.47 -6.31
CA VAL A 53 -6.29 19.01 -5.89
C VAL A 53 -7.03 18.74 -7.19
N LEU A 54 -7.11 17.46 -7.60
CA LEU A 54 -7.90 17.04 -8.75
C LEU A 54 -9.24 17.75 -8.61
N GLU A 55 -9.46 18.75 -9.47
CA GLU A 55 -10.56 19.70 -9.32
C GLU A 55 -11.85 18.90 -9.11
N LYS A 56 -12.33 18.90 -7.86
CA LYS A 56 -13.67 18.46 -7.45
C LYS A 56 -14.11 17.08 -7.95
N LYS A 57 -13.21 16.13 -8.25
CA LYS A 57 -13.67 14.78 -8.53
C LYS A 57 -14.23 14.16 -7.25
N SER A 58 -15.42 13.59 -7.33
CA SER A 58 -15.97 12.86 -6.19
C SER A 58 -15.13 11.62 -5.92
N ILE A 59 -15.19 11.08 -4.69
CA ILE A 59 -14.48 9.86 -4.34
C ILE A 59 -14.88 8.71 -5.27
N GLU A 60 -16.14 8.69 -5.72
CA GLU A 60 -16.70 7.74 -6.66
C GLU A 60 -16.06 7.86 -8.04
N GLU A 61 -15.86 9.08 -8.56
CA GLU A 61 -15.19 9.28 -9.84
C GLU A 61 -13.71 8.86 -9.78
N TYR A 62 -13.06 9.07 -8.64
CA TYR A 62 -11.69 8.60 -8.45
C TYR A 62 -11.63 7.06 -8.33
N LEU A 63 -12.63 6.45 -7.68
CA LEU A 63 -12.76 5.00 -7.60
C LEU A 63 -12.87 4.37 -8.99
N GLU A 64 -13.67 4.97 -9.87
CA GLU A 64 -13.79 4.54 -11.26
C GLU A 64 -12.45 4.64 -12.02
N LEU A 65 -11.71 5.74 -11.87
CA LEU A 65 -10.38 5.89 -12.47
C LEU A 65 -9.40 4.83 -11.95
N PHE A 66 -9.44 4.55 -10.65
CA PHE A 66 -8.61 3.54 -10.02
C PHE A 66 -8.93 2.13 -10.53
N ILE A 67 -10.21 1.77 -10.68
CA ILE A 67 -10.64 0.49 -11.27
C ILE A 67 -10.08 0.34 -12.69
N ASN A 68 -10.27 1.35 -13.53
CA ASN A 68 -9.76 1.35 -14.91
C ASN A 68 -8.22 1.25 -14.97
N PHE A 69 -7.52 1.89 -14.03
CA PHE A 69 -6.08 1.75 -13.89
C PHE A 69 -5.68 0.30 -13.52
N LYS A 70 -6.32 -0.30 -12.52
CA LYS A 70 -6.00 -1.66 -12.07
C LYS A 70 -6.29 -2.71 -13.14
N LEU A 71 -7.37 -2.56 -13.91
CA LEU A 71 -7.67 -3.44 -15.05
C LEU A 71 -6.51 -3.46 -16.07
N LYS A 72 -5.96 -2.29 -16.42
CA LYS A 72 -4.83 -2.18 -17.35
C LYS A 72 -3.55 -2.79 -16.78
N VAL A 73 -3.30 -2.60 -15.49
CA VAL A 73 -2.14 -3.20 -14.81
C VAL A 73 -2.22 -4.72 -14.85
N ILE A 74 -3.37 -5.28 -14.48
CA ILE A 74 -3.59 -6.73 -14.48
C ILE A 74 -3.43 -7.30 -15.90
N GLU A 75 -3.99 -6.64 -16.91
CA GLU A 75 -3.81 -7.07 -18.30
C GLU A 75 -2.34 -7.03 -18.75
N ALA A 76 -1.61 -5.97 -18.37
CA ALA A 76 -0.18 -5.87 -18.66
C ALA A 76 0.65 -6.97 -17.98
N GLU A 77 0.33 -7.30 -16.72
CA GLU A 77 0.95 -8.41 -15.97
C GLU A 77 0.67 -9.77 -16.65
N ILE A 78 -0.56 -10.01 -17.09
CA ILE A 78 -0.95 -11.24 -17.83
C ILE A 78 -0.17 -11.35 -19.15
N LEU A 79 0.06 -10.23 -19.83
CA LEU A 79 0.82 -10.17 -21.09
C LEU A 79 2.35 -10.18 -20.88
N GLY A 80 2.83 -10.08 -19.62
CA GLY A 80 4.26 -10.01 -19.29
C GLY A 80 4.94 -8.70 -19.70
N PHE A 81 4.19 -7.60 -19.77
CA PHE A 81 4.73 -6.27 -20.10
C PHE A 81 5.37 -5.55 -18.90
N ASP A 82 5.28 -6.13 -17.69
CA ASP A 82 5.83 -5.60 -16.45
C ASP A 82 7.32 -5.96 -16.21
N THR A 83 7.91 -6.84 -17.05
CA THR A 83 9.25 -7.42 -16.83
C THR A 83 10.32 -7.06 -17.87
N ILE A 84 10.20 -5.95 -18.61
CA ILE A 84 11.17 -5.53 -19.64
C ILE A 84 12.35 -4.76 -19.06
#